data_AF-A0A951CX33-F1
#
_entry.id   AF-A0A951CX33-F1
#
_cell.length_a   1.000
_cell.length_b   1.000
_cell.length_c   1.000
_cell.angle_alpha   90.00
_cell.angle_beta   90.00
_cell.angle_gamma   90.00
#
_symmetry.space_group_name_H-M   'P 1'
#
loop_
_entity.id
_entity.type
_entity.pdbx_description
1 polymer ?
#
loop_
_entity_poly.entity_id
_entity_poly.type
_entity_poly.pdbx_seq_one_letter_code
_entity_poly.pdbx_strand_id
1 'polypeptide(L)'
;MSATLDLTRETIDAVDSARQIDDILGLPDQLRDALWRVESANLEPHDAPGGLIVAGMGGSAIGGALAREALGDRASRPIVLARGYALPAWTTPD
;
A
#
# COMPACT_ATOMS: atom_id res chain seq x y z
N MET A 1 -28.58 11.47 24.77
CA MET A 1 -27.38 10.82 25.33
C MET A 1 -27.00 9.71 24.39
N SER A 2 -25.83 9.78 23.74
CA SER A 2 -25.31 8.66 22.98
C SER A 2 -24.84 7.62 24.00
N ALA A 3 -25.44 6.43 24.01
CA ALA A 3 -24.90 5.34 24.81
C ALA A 3 -23.54 4.96 24.20
N THR A 4 -22.48 4.99 25.02
CA THR A 4 -21.19 4.44 24.62
C THR A 4 -21.34 2.92 24.60
N LEU A 5 -21.24 2.31 23.43
CA LEU A 5 -21.23 0.86 23.29
C LEU A 5 -19.81 0.34 23.52
N ASP A 6 -19.70 -0.76 24.25
CA ASP A 6 -18.44 -1.50 24.35
C ASP A 6 -18.12 -2.14 23.00
N LEU A 7 -16.86 -1.99 22.55
CA LEU A 7 -16.35 -2.54 21.28
C LEU A 7 -16.06 -4.05 21.39
N THR A 8 -17.09 -4.83 21.71
CA THR A 8 -17.03 -6.29 21.68
C THR A 8 -17.08 -6.81 20.24
N ARG A 9 -16.66 -8.06 20.00
CA ARG A 9 -16.76 -8.68 18.68
C ARG A 9 -18.19 -8.68 18.15
N GLU A 10 -19.17 -8.99 19.00
CA GLU A 10 -20.58 -9.00 18.62
C GLU A 10 -21.06 -7.61 18.17
N THR A 11 -20.70 -6.54 18.90
CA THR A 11 -21.05 -5.16 18.53
C THR A 11 -20.42 -4.75 17.20
N ILE A 12 -19.17 -5.16 16.94
CA ILE A 12 -18.46 -4.87 15.69
C ILE A 12 -19.09 -5.65 14.52
N ASP A 13 -19.29 -6.96 14.68
CA ASP A 13 -19.86 -7.84 13.67
C ASP A 13 -21.28 -7.40 13.25
N ALA A 14 -22.04 -6.79 14.18
CA ALA A 14 -23.37 -6.26 13.89
C ALA A 14 -23.38 -5.08 12.88
N VAL A 15 -22.27 -4.36 12.72
CA VAL A 15 -22.15 -3.22 11.79
C VAL A 15 -21.13 -3.45 10.66
N ASP A 16 -20.20 -4.40 10.84
CA ASP A 16 -19.14 -4.70 9.88
C ASP A 16 -19.59 -5.77 8.87
N SER A 17 -20.53 -5.41 8.00
CA SER A 17 -21.05 -6.31 6.96
C SER A 17 -19.98 -6.79 5.98
N ALA A 18 -18.87 -6.06 5.86
CA ALA A 18 -17.76 -6.37 4.96
C ALA A 18 -16.64 -7.17 5.64
N ARG A 19 -16.73 -7.44 6.96
CA ARG A 19 -15.72 -8.12 7.76
C ARG A 19 -14.33 -7.44 7.72
N GLN A 20 -14.30 -6.11 7.65
CA GLN A 20 -13.06 -5.33 7.66
C GLN A 20 -12.20 -5.59 8.92
N ILE A 21 -12.83 -5.96 10.04
CA ILE A 21 -12.10 -6.33 11.26
C ILE A 21 -11.21 -7.56 11.03
N ASP A 22 -11.63 -8.51 10.20
CA ASP A 22 -10.82 -9.68 9.88
C ASP A 22 -9.61 -9.29 9.03
N ASP A 23 -9.78 -8.37 8.07
CA ASP A 23 -8.66 -7.86 7.28
C ASP A 23 -7.62 -7.16 8.17
N ILE A 24 -8.09 -6.37 9.14
CA ILE A 24 -7.21 -5.68 10.11
C ILE A 24 -6.46 -6.70 10.97
N LEU A 25 -7.17 -7.69 11.53
CA LEU A 25 -6.58 -8.71 12.38
C LEU A 25 -5.66 -9.66 11.60
N GLY A 26 -5.92 -9.85 10.31
CA GLY A 26 -5.12 -10.66 9.39
C GLY A 26 -3.88 -9.95 8.84
N LEU A 27 -3.71 -8.65 9.11
CA LEU A 27 -2.59 -7.85 8.59
C LEU A 27 -1.20 -8.48 8.87
N PRO A 28 -0.90 -9.05 10.06
CA PRO A 28 0.39 -9.69 10.30
C PRO A 28 0.69 -10.83 9.32
N ASP A 29 -0.32 -11.64 8.97
CA ASP A 29 -0.15 -12.76 8.05
C ASP A 29 0.00 -12.26 6.61
N GLN A 30 -0.78 -11.25 6.22
CA GLN A 30 -0.68 -10.58 4.92
C GLN A 30 0.71 -9.97 4.70
N LEU A 31 1.31 -9.36 5.74
CA LEU A 31 2.66 -8.81 5.67
C LEU A 31 3.73 -9.90 5.51
N ARG A 32 3.61 -11.02 6.24
CA ARG A 32 4.54 -12.16 6.07
C ARG A 32 4.45 -12.76 4.68
N ASP A 33 3.24 -12.95 4.16
CA ASP A 33 3.00 -13.42 2.79
C ASP A 33 3.57 -12.45 1.75
N ALA A 34 3.37 -11.14 1.92
CA ALA A 34 3.94 -10.13 1.02
C ALA A 34 5.48 -10.16 0.99
N LEU A 35 6.13 -10.25 2.15
CA LEU A 35 7.59 -10.37 2.24
C LEU A 35 8.08 -11.66 1.57
N TRP A 36 7.45 -12.79 1.89
CA TRP A 36 7.78 -14.08 1.28
C TRP A 36 7.66 -14.04 -0.25
N ARG A 37 6.61 -13.42 -0.79
CA ARG A 37 6.41 -13.27 -2.24
C ARG A 37 7.49 -12.43 -2.90
N VAL A 38 7.86 -11.29 -2.30
CA VAL A 38 8.90 -10.42 -2.84
C VAL A 38 10.26 -11.10 -2.83
N GLU A 39 10.60 -11.79 -1.73
CA GLU A 39 11.85 -12.57 -1.63
C GLU A 39 11.88 -13.72 -2.63
N SER A 40 10.76 -14.45 -2.77
CA SER A 40 10.64 -15.60 -3.66
C SER A 40 10.59 -15.22 -5.14
N ALA A 41 10.21 -13.99 -5.47
CA ALA A 41 10.18 -13.51 -6.85
C ALA A 41 11.58 -13.42 -7.47
N ASN A 42 12.65 -13.42 -6.65
CA ASN A 42 14.05 -13.31 -7.08
C ASN A 42 14.25 -12.24 -8.16
N LEU A 43 13.74 -11.04 -7.88
CA LEU A 43 13.80 -9.91 -8.81
C LEU A 43 15.26 -9.51 -9.02
N GLU A 44 15.71 -9.56 -10.27
CA GLU A 44 17.02 -9.06 -10.63
C GLU A 44 17.10 -7.55 -10.41
N PRO A 45 18.24 -7.02 -9.95
CA PRO A 45 18.44 -5.59 -9.83
C PRO A 45 18.20 -4.88 -11.16
N HIS A 46 17.38 -3.83 -11.13
CA HIS A 46 17.11 -2.98 -12.28
C HIS A 46 17.46 -1.53 -11.92
N ASP A 47 18.42 -0.93 -12.65
CA ASP A 47 18.69 0.50 -12.53
C ASP A 47 17.66 1.27 -13.36
N ALA A 48 16.82 2.02 -12.67
CA ALA A 48 15.84 2.93 -13.26
C ALA A 48 16.34 4.37 -13.15
N PRO A 49 17.12 4.88 -14.11
CA PRO A 49 17.78 6.17 -13.96
C PRO A 49 16.81 7.35 -13.90
N GLY A 50 15.65 7.24 -14.56
CA GLY A 50 14.55 8.19 -14.48
C GLY A 50 13.71 8.10 -13.20
N GLY A 51 14.00 7.12 -12.32
CA GLY A 51 13.23 6.84 -11.12
C GLY A 51 12.06 5.89 -11.35
N LEU A 52 11.18 5.82 -10.35
CA LEU A 52 10.02 4.94 -10.30
C LEU A 52 8.74 5.75 -10.17
N ILE A 53 7.72 5.40 -10.95
CA ILE A 53 6.36 5.94 -10.79
C ILE A 53 5.45 4.83 -10.26
N VAL A 54 4.81 5.09 -9.12
CA VAL A 54 3.76 4.22 -8.59
C VAL A 54 2.41 4.85 -8.90
N ALA A 55 1.69 4.25 -9.84
CA ALA A 55 0.35 4.67 -10.25
C ALA A 55 -0.72 3.93 -9.45
N GLY A 56 -1.72 4.66 -8.98
CA GLY A 56 -2.84 4.07 -8.23
C GLY A 56 -3.82 5.13 -7.75
N MET A 57 -5.09 4.76 -7.63
CA MET A 57 -6.13 5.66 -7.15
C MET A 57 -6.49 5.35 -5.71
N GLY A 58 -6.73 6.40 -4.92
CA GLY A 58 -7.15 6.27 -3.53
C GLY A 58 -6.23 5.36 -2.72
N GLY A 59 -6.81 4.31 -2.11
CA GLY A 59 -6.10 3.34 -1.28
C GLY A 59 -4.95 2.63 -1.98
N SER A 60 -5.05 2.38 -3.30
CA SER A 60 -4.03 1.64 -4.05
C SER A 60 -2.70 2.40 -4.17
N ALA A 61 -2.70 3.72 -4.05
CA ALA A 61 -1.47 4.53 -4.02
C ALA A 61 -0.84 4.64 -2.63
N ILE A 62 -1.48 4.13 -1.57
CA ILE A 62 -0.96 4.22 -0.21
C ILE A 62 0.32 3.40 -0.05
N GLY A 63 0.40 2.21 -0.65
CA GLY A 63 1.61 1.38 -0.61
C GLY A 63 2.84 2.10 -1.17
N GLY A 64 2.70 2.78 -2.30
CA GLY A 64 3.78 3.60 -2.87
C GLY A 64 4.18 4.78 -1.99
N ALA A 65 3.20 5.42 -1.33
CA ALA A 65 3.47 6.50 -0.39
C ALA A 65 4.26 5.99 0.83
N LEU A 66 3.82 4.89 1.43
CA LEU A 66 4.53 4.25 2.55
C LEU A 66 5.95 3.86 2.15
N ALA A 67 6.13 3.25 0.96
CA ALA A 67 7.46 2.88 0.47
C ALA A 67 8.38 4.09 0.31
N ARG A 68 7.88 5.19 -0.28
CA ARG A 68 8.64 6.43 -0.44
C ARG A 68 9.10 7.01 0.90
N GLU A 69 8.20 7.10 1.88
CA GLU A 69 8.55 7.62 3.21
C GLU A 69 9.48 6.67 3.98
N ALA A 70 9.28 5.35 3.85
CA ALA A 70 10.13 4.35 4.51
C ALA A 70 11.55 4.28 3.93
N LEU A 71 11.70 4.54 2.63
CA LEU A 71 13.02 4.66 2.00
C LEU A 71 13.68 5.99 2.37
N GLY A 72 12.91 7.06 2.52
CA GLY A 72 13.40 8.35 3.02
C GLY A 72 14.56 8.88 2.19
N ASP A 73 15.65 9.24 2.86
CA ASP A 73 16.89 9.74 2.25
C ASP A 73 17.77 8.63 1.62
N ARG A 74 17.41 7.36 1.77
CA ARG A 74 18.14 6.23 1.17
C ARG A 74 17.81 6.00 -0.30
N ALA A 75 16.72 6.58 -0.80
CA ALA A 75 16.36 6.49 -2.21
C ALA A 75 17.32 7.33 -3.07
N SER A 76 18.13 6.66 -3.89
CA SER A 76 19.08 7.32 -4.81
C SER A 76 18.43 7.84 -6.10
N ARG A 77 17.19 7.41 -6.39
CA ARG A 77 16.40 7.82 -7.56
C ARG A 77 15.01 8.33 -7.12
N PRO A 78 14.36 9.21 -7.90
CA PRO A 78 13.03 9.70 -7.57
C PRO A 78 11.98 8.57 -7.48
N ILE A 79 11.07 8.68 -6.51
CA ILE A 79 9.85 7.86 -6.43
C ILE A 79 8.65 8.79 -6.46
N VAL A 80 7.86 8.73 -7.54
CA VAL A 80 6.74 9.63 -7.81
C VAL A 80 5.42 8.87 -7.71
N LEU A 81 4.40 9.49 -7.11
CA LEU A 81 3.05 8.93 -7.03
C LEU A 81 2.16 9.55 -8.10
N ALA A 82 1.57 8.72 -8.97
CA ALA A 82 0.56 9.14 -9.94
C ALA A 82 -0.84 8.76 -9.43
N ARG A 83 -1.55 9.73 -8.83
CA ARG A 83 -2.85 9.53 -8.16
C ARG A 83 -4.06 9.75 -9.07
N GLY A 84 -4.01 9.21 -10.28
CA GLY A 84 -5.07 9.34 -11.27
C GLY A 84 -4.98 8.26 -12.33
N TYR A 85 -5.77 8.41 -13.39
CA TYR A 85 -5.81 7.47 -14.52
C TYR A 85 -4.73 7.73 -15.57
N ALA A 86 -3.97 8.80 -15.44
CA ALA A 86 -2.93 9.20 -16.38
C ALA A 86 -1.57 9.27 -15.67
N LEU A 87 -0.52 8.90 -16.40
CA LEU A 87 0.85 9.15 -15.99
C LEU A 87 1.22 10.64 -16.24
N PRO A 88 2.22 11.18 -15.52
CA PRO A 88 2.72 12.52 -15.78
C PRO A 88 3.15 12.71 -17.24
N ALA A 89 2.86 13.85 -17.87
CA ALA A 89 3.11 14.05 -19.29
C ALA A 89 4.59 13.94 -19.74
N TRP A 90 5.53 14.00 -18.79
CA TRP A 90 6.95 13.81 -19.04
C TRP A 90 7.38 12.33 -19.07
N THR A 91 6.49 11.38 -18.77
CA THR A 91 6.77 9.96 -18.99
C THR A 91 6.83 9.71 -20.49
N THR A 92 8.03 9.56 -21.02
CA THR A 92 8.22 9.10 -22.39
C THR A 92 7.84 7.62 -22.45
N PRO A 93 7.19 7.17 -23.54
CA PRO A 93 7.21 5.76 -23.87
C PRO A 93 8.63 5.46 -24.34
N ASP A 94 9.44 4.88 -23.46
CA ASP A 94 10.65 4.19 -23.89
C ASP A 94 10.28 2.90 -24.62
#